data_AF-A0A8C4TT11-F1
#
_entry.id   AF-A0A8C4TT11-F1
#
_cell.length_a   1.000
_cell.length_b   1.000
_cell.length_c   1.000
_cell.angle_alpha   90.00
_cell.angle_beta   90.00
_cell.angle_gamma   90.00
#
_symmetry.space_group_name_H-M   'P 1'
#
loop_
_entity.id
_entity.type
_entity.pdbx_description
1 polymer ?
#
loop_
_entity_poly.entity_id
_entity_poly.type
_entity_poly.pdbx_seq_one_letter_code
_entity_poly.pdbx_strand_id
1 'polypeptide(L)'
;MLIPYDTYLPAAVPINADDDDKIVGGYTCAANSVPYQVSLNSGYHFCGGSLINSQWVLSAAHCYKSRIQVQLGKHNLALSESTEQLINSAKVIRHPGYSSATLDNDIMLIKLARPAQLNRAVQTIPLPTSCVAPGTTCLISGWGNTLSSTDPYPDTLQCLKAPVLPSSECSEAYPGEITKNMICVGFMEGGKDSCQVHLPLLSHMLLSCLLPVEQAFISENLLYSLHWPV
;
A
#
# COMPACT_ATOMS: atom_id res chain seq x y z
N MET A 1 58.92 -21.64 -29.34
CA MET A 1 57.61 -22.28 -29.60
C MET A 1 56.70 -21.87 -28.46
N LEU A 2 55.90 -20.83 -28.69
CA LEU A 2 54.89 -20.31 -27.77
C LEU A 2 53.57 -21.01 -28.11
N ILE A 3 52.71 -21.31 -27.12
CA ILE A 3 51.26 -20.99 -27.01
C ILE A 3 50.73 -21.47 -25.62
N PRO A 4 49.78 -20.75 -24.99
CA PRO A 4 49.57 -20.64 -23.54
C PRO A 4 48.24 -21.23 -22.99
N TYR A 5 48.16 -21.26 -21.64
CA TYR A 5 47.00 -21.20 -20.71
C TYR A 5 45.60 -21.67 -21.15
N ASP A 6 45.06 -22.64 -20.39
CA ASP A 6 43.63 -23.01 -20.33
C ASP A 6 42.76 -21.82 -19.91
N THR A 7 41.91 -21.36 -20.82
CA THR A 7 40.77 -20.48 -20.54
C THR A 7 39.47 -21.30 -20.59
N TYR A 8 38.81 -21.43 -19.44
CA TYR A 8 37.42 -21.86 -19.37
C TYR A 8 36.51 -20.86 -20.10
N LEU A 9 35.80 -21.34 -21.12
CA LEU A 9 34.75 -20.61 -21.83
C LEU A 9 33.53 -20.41 -20.91
N PRO A 10 32.99 -19.19 -20.76
CA PRO A 10 31.65 -19.01 -20.24
C PRO A 10 30.66 -19.30 -21.37
N ALA A 11 29.90 -20.39 -21.26
CA ALA A 11 28.70 -20.57 -22.06
C ALA A 11 27.64 -19.60 -21.52
N ALA A 12 27.45 -18.47 -22.22
CA ALA A 12 26.32 -17.59 -21.99
C ALA A 12 25.04 -18.31 -22.42
N VAL A 13 24.21 -18.66 -21.45
CA VAL A 13 22.84 -19.11 -21.70
C VAL A 13 21.97 -17.86 -21.85
N PRO A 14 21.19 -17.71 -22.93
CA PRO A 14 20.23 -16.61 -23.02
C PRO A 14 19.15 -16.82 -21.96
N ILE A 15 19.16 -15.96 -20.95
CA ILE A 15 18.02 -15.76 -20.06
C ILE A 15 16.97 -15.02 -20.89
N ASN A 16 15.89 -15.71 -21.26
CA ASN A 16 14.71 -15.07 -21.81
C ASN A 16 14.21 -14.06 -20.77
N ALA A 17 14.50 -12.79 -21.02
CA ALA A 17 13.98 -11.67 -20.26
C ALA A 17 12.54 -11.39 -20.73
N ASP A 18 11.62 -12.26 -20.33
CA ASP A 18 10.20 -11.93 -20.24
C ASP A 18 9.86 -11.98 -18.74
N ASP A 19 10.12 -10.88 -18.04
CA ASP A 19 9.51 -10.62 -16.74
C ASP A 19 8.96 -9.19 -16.78
N ASP A 20 7.64 -9.13 -16.98
CA ASP A 20 6.83 -7.95 -17.22
C ASP A 20 6.94 -6.91 -16.08
N ASP A 21 7.40 -5.70 -16.45
CA ASP A 21 7.34 -4.46 -15.67
C ASP A 21 5.90 -4.06 -15.33
N LYS A 22 5.50 -4.06 -14.05
CA LYS A 22 4.19 -3.53 -13.59
C LYS A 22 4.27 -2.87 -12.19
N ILE A 23 3.65 -1.68 -12.08
CA ILE A 23 4.01 -0.47 -11.30
C ILE A 23 5.25 0.14 -11.94
N VAL A 24 5.37 1.47 -12.07
CA VAL A 24 6.57 2.05 -12.74
C VAL A 24 7.80 1.55 -11.97
N GLY A 25 8.56 0.63 -12.59
CA GLY A 25 9.64 -0.15 -12.01
C GLY A 25 9.33 -1.04 -10.78
N GLY A 26 8.09 -1.50 -10.61
CA GLY A 26 7.70 -2.55 -9.66
C GLY A 26 7.58 -3.94 -10.31
N TYR A 27 7.01 -4.89 -9.57
CA TYR A 27 6.86 -6.29 -9.98
C TYR A 27 5.56 -6.91 -9.46
N THR A 28 5.05 -7.95 -10.11
CA THR A 28 3.88 -8.69 -9.60
C THR A 28 4.24 -9.37 -8.28
N CYS A 29 3.47 -9.09 -7.22
CA CYS A 29 3.66 -9.75 -5.94
C CYS A 29 3.38 -11.25 -6.08
N ALA A 30 4.11 -12.11 -5.37
CA ALA A 30 3.72 -13.50 -5.24
C ALA A 30 2.31 -13.60 -4.60
N ALA A 31 1.48 -14.51 -5.09
CA ALA A 31 0.10 -14.66 -4.60
C ALA A 31 0.07 -14.82 -3.08
N ASN A 32 -0.77 -14.02 -2.42
CA ASN A 32 -0.94 -14.00 -0.95
C ASN A 32 0.33 -13.65 -0.13
N SER A 33 1.40 -13.14 -0.75
CA SER A 33 2.62 -12.71 -0.04
C SER A 33 2.44 -11.42 0.77
N VAL A 34 1.37 -10.67 0.52
CA VAL A 34 1.00 -9.45 1.25
C VAL A 34 -0.37 -9.66 1.93
N PRO A 35 -0.46 -10.53 2.95
CA PRO A 35 -1.73 -11.04 3.47
C PRO A 35 -2.57 -10.00 4.25
N TYR A 36 -2.00 -8.83 4.54
CA TYR A 36 -2.70 -7.70 5.16
C TYR A 36 -3.31 -6.73 4.15
N GLN A 37 -2.98 -6.87 2.86
CA GLN A 37 -3.55 -6.06 1.80
C GLN A 37 -5.05 -6.35 1.66
N VAL A 38 -5.85 -5.29 1.60
CA VAL A 38 -7.26 -5.39 1.22
C VAL A 38 -7.56 -4.52 0.00
N SER A 39 -8.57 -4.94 -0.75
CA SER A 39 -9.21 -4.14 -1.79
C SER A 39 -10.50 -3.55 -1.22
N LEU A 40 -10.67 -2.24 -1.37
CA LEU A 40 -11.92 -1.55 -1.07
C LEU A 40 -12.77 -1.51 -2.35
N ASN A 41 -13.95 -2.11 -2.27
CA ASN A 41 -14.84 -2.28 -3.41
C ASN A 41 -16.20 -1.63 -3.16
N SER A 42 -16.73 -0.93 -4.17
CA SER A 42 -18.08 -0.37 -4.19
C SER A 42 -18.74 -0.57 -5.57
N GLY A 43 -18.70 -1.81 -6.06
CA GLY A 43 -19.06 -2.20 -7.43
C GLY A 43 -17.83 -2.36 -8.35
N TYR A 44 -16.72 -1.75 -7.97
CA TYR A 44 -15.39 -1.88 -8.57
C TYR A 44 -14.33 -1.59 -7.49
N HIS A 45 -13.09 -2.05 -7.70
CA HIS A 45 -11.95 -1.67 -6.87
C HIS A 45 -11.68 -0.19 -7.03
N PHE A 46 -11.62 0.55 -5.92
CA PHE A 46 -11.37 1.99 -5.96
C PHE A 46 -10.26 2.45 -5.02
N CYS A 47 -9.88 1.64 -4.03
CA CYS A 47 -8.81 1.95 -3.09
C CYS A 47 -8.22 0.67 -2.46
N GLY A 48 -7.04 0.81 -1.88
CA GLY A 48 -6.41 -0.18 -1.01
C GLY A 48 -6.68 0.05 0.49
N GLY A 49 -6.20 -0.87 1.32
CA GLY A 49 -6.16 -0.73 2.78
C GLY A 49 -5.35 -1.83 3.45
N SER A 50 -5.06 -1.67 4.74
CA SER A 50 -4.34 -2.62 5.60
C SER A 50 -5.29 -3.23 6.63
N LEU A 51 -5.34 -4.55 6.75
CA LEU A 51 -5.94 -5.20 7.92
C LEU A 51 -5.01 -5.01 9.13
N ILE A 52 -5.43 -4.25 10.14
CA ILE A 52 -4.61 -3.97 11.34
C ILE A 52 -5.00 -4.83 12.55
N ASN A 53 -6.20 -5.40 12.53
CA ASN A 53 -6.63 -6.51 13.40
C ASN A 53 -7.78 -7.25 12.70
N SER A 54 -8.34 -8.31 13.31
CA SER A 54 -9.37 -9.12 12.66
C SER A 54 -10.65 -8.35 12.27
N GLN A 55 -10.92 -7.16 12.81
CA GLN A 55 -12.17 -6.42 12.54
C GLN A 55 -11.95 -4.97 12.10
N TRP A 56 -10.71 -4.53 11.93
CA TRP A 56 -10.39 -3.16 11.57
C TRP A 56 -9.40 -3.09 10.41
N VAL A 57 -9.76 -2.27 9.43
CA VAL A 57 -8.92 -1.92 8.29
C VAL A 57 -8.53 -0.44 8.40
N LEU A 58 -7.27 -0.15 8.12
CA LEU A 58 -6.75 1.20 7.92
C LEU A 58 -6.69 1.52 6.42
N SER A 59 -7.11 2.71 6.04
CA SER A 59 -7.06 3.22 4.66
C SER A 59 -6.92 4.76 4.68
N ALA A 60 -6.97 5.39 3.51
CA ALA A 60 -6.92 6.84 3.38
C ALA A 60 -8.30 7.49 3.58
N ALA A 61 -8.34 8.72 4.09
CA ALA A 61 -9.59 9.45 4.30
C ALA A 61 -10.25 9.91 3.00
N HIS A 62 -9.47 10.21 1.97
CA HIS A 62 -10.00 10.55 0.65
C HIS A 62 -10.69 9.35 -0.04
N CYS A 63 -10.42 8.11 0.40
CA CYS A 63 -11.12 6.89 -0.04
C CYS A 63 -12.52 6.72 0.57
N TYR A 64 -13.02 7.69 1.33
CA TYR A 64 -14.30 7.55 2.02
C TYR A 64 -15.47 7.30 1.06
N LYS A 65 -16.22 6.24 1.34
CA LYS A 65 -17.56 5.97 0.83
C LYS A 65 -18.44 5.48 1.98
N SER A 66 -19.75 5.75 1.90
CA SER A 66 -20.71 5.35 2.94
C SER A 66 -20.93 3.84 3.04
N ARG A 67 -20.68 3.11 1.95
CA ARG A 67 -20.76 1.64 1.87
C ARG A 67 -19.54 1.12 1.14
N ILE A 68 -18.77 0.27 1.81
CA ILE A 68 -17.57 -0.36 1.28
C ILE A 68 -17.66 -1.86 1.55
N GLN A 69 -17.45 -2.68 0.52
CA GLN A 69 -17.13 -4.09 0.68
C GLN A 69 -15.61 -4.23 0.72
N VAL A 70 -15.09 -4.74 1.83
CA VAL A 70 -13.68 -5.05 2.00
C VAL A 70 -13.43 -6.46 1.48
N GLN A 71 -12.51 -6.59 0.53
CA GLN A 71 -12.08 -7.87 -0.04
C GLN A 71 -10.68 -8.19 0.49
N LEU A 72 -10.57 -9.25 1.30
CA LEU A 72 -9.32 -9.73 1.87
C LEU A 72 -8.87 -11.01 1.17
N GLY A 73 -7.57 -11.34 1.22
CA GLY A 73 -7.06 -12.60 0.65
C GLY A 73 -7.14 -12.66 -0.87
N LYS A 74 -7.17 -11.49 -1.52
CA LYS A 74 -7.19 -11.31 -2.98
C LYS A 74 -5.77 -11.18 -3.51
N HIS A 75 -5.49 -11.81 -4.64
CA HIS A 75 -4.32 -11.55 -5.47
C HIS A 75 -4.73 -11.01 -6.84
N ASN A 76 -5.70 -11.64 -7.51
CA ASN A 76 -6.25 -11.19 -8.78
C ASN A 76 -7.68 -10.63 -8.61
N LEU A 77 -7.90 -9.36 -8.93
CA LEU A 77 -9.20 -8.70 -8.77
C LEU A 77 -10.29 -9.24 -9.70
N ALA A 78 -9.93 -9.70 -10.90
CA ALA A 78 -10.85 -10.20 -11.91
C ALA A 78 -11.34 -11.64 -11.66
N LEU A 79 -10.67 -12.39 -10.77
CA LEU A 79 -11.00 -13.79 -10.48
C LEU A 79 -11.63 -13.96 -9.10
N SER A 80 -12.54 -14.92 -8.95
CA SER A 80 -12.94 -15.39 -7.61
C SER A 80 -11.90 -16.38 -7.10
N GLU A 81 -11.32 -16.09 -5.95
CA GLU A 81 -10.23 -16.87 -5.38
C GLU A 81 -10.69 -17.57 -4.10
N SER A 82 -10.32 -18.85 -3.91
CA SER A 82 -10.73 -19.62 -2.72
C SER A 82 -10.22 -19.04 -1.38
N THR A 83 -9.26 -18.13 -1.44
CA THR A 83 -8.71 -17.41 -0.29
C THR A 83 -9.50 -16.15 0.08
N GLU A 84 -10.43 -15.71 -0.79
CA GLU A 84 -11.06 -14.41 -0.65
C GLU A 84 -12.09 -14.38 0.49
N GLN A 85 -12.10 -13.28 1.24
CA GLN A 85 -13.15 -12.98 2.20
C GLN A 85 -13.77 -11.64 1.85
N LEU A 86 -15.06 -11.65 1.55
CA LEU A 86 -15.83 -10.45 1.24
C LEU A 86 -16.62 -10.04 2.49
N ILE A 87 -16.31 -8.86 3.05
CA ILE A 87 -16.90 -8.38 4.29
C ILE A 87 -17.31 -6.92 4.13
N ASN A 88 -18.60 -6.63 4.32
CA ASN A 88 -19.08 -5.26 4.30
C ASN A 88 -18.56 -4.49 5.52
N SER A 89 -18.37 -3.19 5.34
CA SER A 89 -18.13 -2.23 6.42
C SER A 89 -19.38 -2.07 7.29
N ALA A 90 -19.20 -2.05 8.61
CA ALA A 90 -20.20 -1.62 9.58
C ALA A 90 -20.04 -0.14 9.93
N LYS A 91 -18.82 0.38 9.89
CA LYS A 91 -18.52 1.79 10.16
C LYS A 91 -17.30 2.23 9.36
N VAL A 92 -17.32 3.47 8.86
CA VAL A 92 -16.23 4.10 8.13
C VAL A 92 -15.97 5.45 8.79
N ILE A 93 -14.76 5.67 9.31
CA ILE A 93 -14.41 6.78 10.20
C ILE A 93 -13.18 7.49 9.65
N ARG A 94 -13.36 8.65 9.01
CA ARG A 94 -12.24 9.53 8.64
C ARG A 94 -11.63 10.17 9.89
N HIS A 95 -10.36 10.54 9.79
CA HIS A 95 -9.74 11.42 10.78
C HIS A 95 -10.53 12.74 10.88
N PRO A 96 -10.83 13.24 12.10
CA PRO A 96 -11.59 14.48 12.28
C PRO A 96 -10.82 15.71 11.78
N GLY A 97 -9.49 15.65 11.76
CA GLY A 97 -8.62 16.68 11.19
C GLY A 97 -8.34 16.53 9.69
N TYR A 98 -8.98 15.59 8.98
CA TYR A 98 -8.75 15.41 7.55
C TYR A 98 -9.12 16.67 6.76
N SER A 99 -8.18 17.16 5.94
CA SER A 99 -8.36 18.29 5.04
C SER A 99 -8.32 17.81 3.59
N SER A 100 -9.44 17.90 2.86
CA SER A 100 -9.44 17.56 1.43
C SER A 100 -8.72 18.58 0.54
N ALA A 101 -8.41 19.76 1.07
CA ALA A 101 -7.68 20.81 0.34
C ALA A 101 -6.17 20.55 0.33
N THR A 102 -5.63 19.97 1.40
CA THR A 102 -4.19 19.75 1.59
C THR A 102 -3.82 18.27 1.69
N LEU A 103 -4.80 17.37 1.76
CA LEU A 103 -4.62 15.95 2.10
C LEU A 103 -3.93 15.71 3.45
N ASP A 104 -3.93 16.72 4.33
CA ASP A 104 -3.42 16.55 5.69
C ASP A 104 -4.35 15.65 6.51
N ASN A 105 -3.75 14.80 7.35
CA ASN A 105 -4.43 13.76 8.13
C ASN A 105 -5.31 12.82 7.27
N ASP A 106 -4.79 12.42 6.10
CA ASP A 106 -5.46 11.53 5.16
C ASP A 106 -5.46 10.06 5.62
N ILE A 107 -6.13 9.80 6.75
CA ILE A 107 -6.23 8.49 7.38
C ILE A 107 -7.67 8.18 7.80
N MET A 108 -8.06 6.91 7.65
CA MET A 108 -9.42 6.44 7.91
C MET A 108 -9.41 5.01 8.44
N LEU A 109 -10.35 4.72 9.34
CA LEU A 109 -10.62 3.39 9.84
C LEU A 109 -11.93 2.84 9.31
N ILE A 110 -11.92 1.57 8.93
CA ILE A 110 -13.10 0.82 8.51
C ILE A 110 -13.29 -0.33 9.49
N LYS A 111 -14.41 -0.34 10.22
CA LYS A 111 -14.83 -1.48 11.03
C LYS A 111 -15.56 -2.48 10.14
N LEU A 112 -15.11 -3.72 10.13
CA LEU A 112 -15.76 -4.81 9.43
C LEU A 112 -17.06 -5.23 10.16
N ALA A 113 -18.11 -5.60 9.41
CA ALA A 113 -19.38 -6.04 9.98
C ALA A 113 -19.30 -7.37 10.73
N ARG A 114 -18.27 -8.16 10.43
CA ARG A 114 -17.86 -9.35 11.19
C ARG A 114 -16.33 -9.46 11.16
N PRO A 115 -15.71 -10.12 12.14
CA PRO A 115 -14.27 -10.38 12.08
C PRO A 115 -13.89 -11.20 10.83
N ALA A 116 -12.76 -10.87 10.23
CA ALA A 116 -12.06 -11.67 9.26
C ALA A 116 -11.47 -12.93 9.91
N GLN A 117 -11.47 -14.03 9.18
CA GLN A 117 -10.85 -15.28 9.59
C GLN A 117 -9.37 -15.24 9.21
N LEU A 118 -8.50 -15.09 10.21
CA LEU A 118 -7.05 -15.02 9.96
C LEU A 118 -6.52 -16.39 9.53
N ASN A 119 -5.72 -16.41 8.47
CA ASN A 119 -5.12 -17.61 7.89
C ASN A 119 -3.87 -17.24 7.07
N ARG A 120 -3.34 -18.16 6.25
CA ARG A 120 -2.14 -17.90 5.43
C ARG A 120 -2.27 -16.74 4.44
N ALA A 121 -3.48 -16.47 3.94
CA ALA A 121 -3.75 -15.43 2.94
C ALA A 121 -4.36 -14.16 3.53
N VAL A 122 -4.80 -14.21 4.79
CA VAL A 122 -5.40 -13.07 5.51
C VAL A 122 -4.73 -12.94 6.86
N GLN A 123 -3.88 -11.94 7.02
CA GLN A 123 -3.18 -11.64 8.28
C GLN A 123 -3.19 -10.15 8.55
N THR A 124 -2.80 -9.78 9.76
CA THR A 124 -2.77 -8.39 10.21
C THR A 124 -1.37 -7.82 10.09
N ILE A 125 -1.25 -6.53 9.77
CA ILE A 125 0.03 -5.80 9.88
C ILE A 125 0.08 -5.07 11.24
N PRO A 126 1.19 -5.15 12.00
CA PRO A 126 1.32 -4.42 13.26
C PRO A 126 1.42 -2.91 13.02
N LEU A 127 0.83 -2.14 13.93
CA LEU A 127 1.05 -0.70 13.99
C LEU A 127 2.46 -0.41 14.54
N PRO A 128 3.15 0.64 14.04
CA PRO A 128 4.51 0.96 14.44
C PRO A 128 4.51 1.67 15.79
N THR A 129 5.54 1.38 16.56
CA THR A 129 5.78 1.96 17.88
C THR A 129 6.64 3.21 17.82
N SER A 130 7.23 3.53 16.66
CA SER A 130 8.02 4.74 16.43
C SER A 130 7.92 5.19 14.97
N CYS A 131 8.32 6.44 14.70
CA CYS A 131 8.46 6.92 13.32
C CYS A 131 9.50 6.11 12.55
N VAL A 132 9.25 5.93 11.25
CA VAL A 132 10.19 5.28 10.33
C VAL A 132 11.36 6.22 10.02
N ALA A 133 12.59 5.70 10.03
CA ALA A 133 13.77 6.50 9.74
C ALA A 133 13.97 6.67 8.22
N PRO A 134 14.47 7.82 7.74
CA PRO A 134 14.93 7.97 6.36
C PRO A 134 15.91 6.87 5.96
N GLY A 135 15.85 6.45 4.69
CA GLY A 135 16.62 5.32 4.14
C GLY A 135 16.02 3.93 4.42
N THR A 136 15.04 3.82 5.31
CA THR A 136 14.34 2.54 5.54
C THR A 136 13.64 2.10 4.26
N THR A 137 13.87 0.87 3.81
CA THR A 137 13.18 0.31 2.65
C THR A 137 11.81 -0.21 3.03
N CYS A 138 10.80 0.22 2.27
CA CYS A 138 9.39 -0.07 2.47
C CYS A 138 8.85 -0.88 1.30
N LEU A 139 7.93 -1.80 1.59
CA LEU A 139 7.14 -2.46 0.57
C LEU A 139 5.85 -1.66 0.33
N ILE A 140 5.65 -1.23 -0.91
CA ILE A 140 4.42 -0.67 -1.44
C ILE A 140 3.71 -1.79 -2.20
N SER A 141 2.40 -1.94 -2.03
CA SER A 141 1.62 -2.92 -2.79
C SER A 141 0.26 -2.40 -3.22
N GLY A 142 -0.23 -2.74 -4.40
CA GLY A 142 -1.55 -2.27 -4.84
C GLY A 142 -1.98 -2.77 -6.22
N TRP A 143 -3.22 -2.43 -6.57
CA TRP A 143 -3.82 -2.65 -7.90
C TRP A 143 -4.03 -1.32 -8.64
N GLY A 144 -3.27 -0.30 -8.24
CA GLY A 144 -3.30 1.02 -8.87
C GLY A 144 -2.67 1.03 -10.26
N ASN A 145 -2.80 2.17 -10.92
CA ASN A 145 -2.24 2.39 -12.25
C ASN A 145 -0.73 2.10 -12.26
N THR A 146 -0.23 1.40 -13.29
CA THR A 146 1.18 1.06 -13.51
C THR A 146 1.88 1.93 -14.54
N LEU A 147 1.15 2.82 -15.20
CA LEU A 147 1.57 3.62 -16.36
C LEU A 147 2.15 2.77 -17.52
N SER A 148 1.82 1.47 -17.57
CA SER A 148 2.06 0.63 -18.74
C SER A 148 1.24 1.14 -19.93
N SER A 149 1.85 1.14 -21.13
CA SER A 149 1.21 1.57 -22.37
C SER A 149 0.08 0.64 -22.84
N THR A 150 0.01 -0.58 -22.29
CA THR A 150 -0.86 -1.65 -22.81
C THR A 150 -2.01 -1.96 -21.87
N ASP A 151 -1.77 -1.97 -20.56
CA ASP A 151 -2.82 -2.13 -19.55
C ASP A 151 -2.45 -1.35 -18.27
N PRO A 152 -3.00 -0.14 -18.08
CA PRO A 152 -2.60 0.69 -16.95
C PRO A 152 -3.06 0.10 -15.61
N TYR A 153 -4.15 -0.69 -15.54
CA TYR A 153 -4.69 -1.19 -14.28
C TYR A 153 -4.52 -2.71 -14.17
N PRO A 154 -3.58 -3.20 -13.35
CA PRO A 154 -3.27 -4.61 -13.30
C PRO A 154 -4.33 -5.35 -12.49
N ASP A 155 -4.79 -6.49 -13.00
CA ASP A 155 -5.66 -7.38 -12.25
C ASP A 155 -4.94 -8.01 -11.04
N THR A 156 -3.65 -8.31 -11.19
CA THR A 156 -2.83 -8.92 -10.14
C THR A 156 -2.18 -7.87 -9.24
N LEU A 157 -2.02 -8.21 -7.96
CA LEU A 157 -1.39 -7.34 -6.97
C LEU A 157 0.05 -7.07 -7.36
N GLN A 158 0.42 -5.79 -7.41
CA GLN A 158 1.76 -5.36 -7.71
C GLN A 158 2.49 -4.88 -6.45
N CYS A 159 3.82 -4.98 -6.48
CA CYS A 159 4.73 -4.69 -5.38
C CYS A 159 5.85 -3.75 -5.87
N LEU A 160 6.27 -2.84 -5.00
CA LEU A 160 7.44 -1.99 -5.22
C LEU A 160 8.20 -1.85 -3.90
N LYS A 161 9.53 -2.00 -3.93
CA LYS A 161 10.38 -1.65 -2.80
C LYS A 161 10.95 -0.26 -3.02
N ALA A 162 10.74 0.64 -2.07
CA ALA A 162 11.19 2.02 -2.16
C ALA A 162 11.68 2.53 -0.79
N PRO A 163 12.73 3.36 -0.75
CA PRO A 163 13.24 3.93 0.50
C PRO A 163 12.39 5.11 0.97
N VAL A 164 12.31 5.30 2.28
CA VAL A 164 11.83 6.55 2.89
C VAL A 164 12.83 7.66 2.59
N LEU A 165 12.36 8.77 2.03
CA LEU A 165 13.18 9.93 1.74
C LEU A 165 13.28 10.85 2.97
N PRO A 166 14.41 11.57 3.13
CA PRO A 166 14.50 12.64 4.11
C PRO A 166 13.39 13.68 3.94
N SER A 167 12.90 14.24 5.05
CA SER A 167 11.88 15.30 5.02
C SER A 167 12.32 16.53 4.23
N SER A 168 13.64 16.83 4.20
CA SER A 168 14.20 17.92 3.42
C SER A 168 14.01 17.71 1.92
N GLU A 169 14.35 16.52 1.41
CA GLU A 169 14.17 16.17 -0.01
C GLU A 169 12.68 16.20 -0.39
N CYS A 170 11.82 15.67 0.49
CA CYS A 170 10.37 15.71 0.30
C CYS A 170 9.84 17.15 0.22
N SER A 171 10.33 18.04 1.10
CA SER A 171 9.92 19.45 1.14
C SER A 171 10.47 20.27 -0.02
N GLU A 172 11.67 19.92 -0.51
CA GLU A 172 12.26 20.54 -1.72
C GLU A 172 11.51 20.13 -2.98
N ALA A 173 11.08 18.88 -3.08
CA ALA A 173 10.27 18.37 -4.19
C ALA A 173 8.85 18.97 -4.21
N TYR A 174 8.28 19.23 -3.04
CA TYR A 174 6.92 19.76 -2.87
C TYR A 174 6.87 20.97 -1.91
N PRO A 175 7.37 22.15 -2.33
CA PRO A 175 7.51 23.32 -1.46
C PRO A 175 6.17 23.80 -0.89
N GLY A 176 6.01 23.68 0.44
CA GLY A 176 4.82 24.15 1.17
C GLY A 176 3.63 23.20 1.17
N GLU A 177 3.75 22.01 0.55
CA GLU A 177 2.67 21.02 0.49
C GLU A 177 2.83 19.89 1.51
N ILE A 178 4.08 19.59 1.93
CA ILE A 178 4.38 18.52 2.88
C ILE A 178 4.17 18.99 4.32
N THR A 179 3.30 18.30 5.05
CA THR A 179 3.10 18.52 6.49
C THR A 179 3.93 17.53 7.32
N LYS A 180 3.97 17.74 8.64
CA LYS A 180 4.58 16.78 9.59
C LYS A 180 3.89 15.40 9.61
N ASN A 181 2.71 15.29 9.00
CA ASN A 181 1.91 14.07 8.93
C ASN A 181 2.12 13.32 7.61
N MET A 182 3.10 13.74 6.80
CA MET A 182 3.41 13.15 5.50
C MET A 182 4.85 12.66 5.46
N ILE A 183 5.06 11.59 4.71
CA ILE A 183 6.39 11.06 4.40
C ILE A 183 6.48 10.82 2.90
N CYS A 184 7.65 11.06 2.31
CA CYS A 184 7.93 10.67 0.93
C CYS A 184 8.61 9.30 0.92
N VAL A 185 8.19 8.41 0.02
CA VAL A 185 8.80 7.10 -0.19
C VAL A 185 8.93 6.88 -1.69
N GLY A 186 10.14 6.70 -2.19
CA GLY A 186 10.39 6.68 -3.63
C GLY A 186 11.86 6.92 -3.97
N PHE A 187 12.11 7.28 -5.23
CA PHE A 187 13.45 7.54 -5.77
C PHE A 187 13.45 8.93 -6.41
N MET A 188 14.41 9.79 -6.04
CA MET A 188 14.48 11.17 -6.55
C MET A 188 14.81 11.23 -8.05
N GLU A 189 15.45 10.17 -8.58
CA GLU A 189 15.78 10.02 -9.99
C GLU A 189 14.54 9.77 -10.88
N GLY A 190 13.37 9.53 -10.27
CA GLY A 190 12.15 9.15 -10.98
C GLY A 190 12.21 7.72 -11.56
N GLY A 191 11.23 7.36 -12.37
CA GLY A 191 11.18 6.03 -13.02
C GLY A 191 10.88 4.85 -12.08
N LYS A 192 10.64 5.11 -10.79
CA LYS A 192 10.09 4.17 -9.81
C LYS A 192 9.19 4.89 -8.82
N ASP A 193 7.88 4.72 -8.95
CA ASP A 193 6.92 5.48 -8.14
C ASP A 193 5.59 4.73 -7.97
N SER A 194 4.87 5.03 -6.89
CA SER A 194 3.43 4.81 -6.86
C SER A 194 2.80 5.88 -7.76
N CYS A 195 2.59 5.54 -9.03
CA CYS A 195 2.27 6.44 -10.14
C CYS A 195 1.60 7.79 -9.82
N GLN A 196 2.06 8.81 -10.56
CA GLN A 196 1.64 10.22 -10.71
C GLN A 196 1.79 11.14 -9.49
N VAL A 197 3.05 11.52 -9.20
CA VAL A 197 3.65 12.82 -8.76
C VAL A 197 2.72 13.97 -8.29
N HIS A 198 1.64 13.62 -7.65
CA HIS A 198 0.77 14.48 -6.91
C HIS A 198 0.40 13.65 -5.70
N LEU A 199 0.28 14.32 -4.56
CA LEU A 199 0.01 13.73 -3.27
C LEU A 199 -1.31 12.90 -3.11
N PRO A 200 -2.21 12.62 -4.10
CA PRO A 200 -3.37 11.75 -3.87
C PRO A 200 -3.22 10.24 -4.19
N LEU A 201 -2.12 9.73 -4.77
CA LEU A 201 -2.15 8.38 -5.39
C LEU A 201 -1.76 7.18 -4.49
N LEU A 202 -1.54 7.40 -3.19
CA LEU A 202 -1.58 6.34 -2.17
C LEU A 202 -2.98 5.69 -2.03
N SER A 203 -4.00 6.23 -2.69
CA SER A 203 -5.36 5.70 -2.76
C SER A 203 -5.44 4.21 -3.11
N HIS A 204 -4.65 3.76 -4.10
CA HIS A 204 -4.69 2.40 -4.64
C HIS A 204 -3.51 1.54 -4.19
N MET A 205 -2.60 2.10 -3.39
CA MET A 205 -1.37 1.45 -2.95
C MET A 205 -1.24 1.53 -1.45
N LEU A 206 -1.00 0.39 -0.83
CA LEU A 206 -0.73 0.26 0.57
C LEU A 206 0.76 0.32 0.83
N LEU A 207 1.17 1.22 1.70
CA LEU A 207 2.55 1.26 2.16
C LEU A 207 2.66 0.52 3.49
N SER A 208 3.45 -0.54 3.52
CA SER A 208 3.82 -1.22 4.79
C SER A 208 4.46 -0.27 5.82
N CYS A 209 4.99 0.87 5.35
CA CYS A 209 5.60 1.91 6.17
C CYS A 209 4.73 3.15 6.42
N LEU A 210 3.47 3.23 5.94
CA LEU A 210 2.59 4.40 6.20
C LEU A 210 1.95 4.39 7.59
N LEU A 211 2.24 3.38 8.39
CA LEU A 211 1.65 3.28 9.71
C LEU A 211 2.22 4.27 10.78
N PRO A 212 3.26 5.12 10.55
CA PRO A 212 3.64 6.15 11.50
C PRO A 212 3.08 7.50 11.04
N VAL A 213 1.76 7.62 11.00
CA VAL A 213 1.11 8.93 11.09
C VAL A 213 -0.02 8.79 12.09
N GLU A 214 0.22 9.38 13.27
CA GLU A 214 -0.70 9.51 14.40
C GLU A 214 -0.93 8.27 15.28
N GLN A 215 0.06 8.00 16.15
CA GLN A 215 -0.17 7.27 17.40
C GLN A 215 -1.23 7.95 18.30
N ALA A 216 -1.56 9.23 18.10
CA ALA A 216 -2.55 9.94 18.90
C ALA A 216 -4.01 9.54 18.56
N PHE A 217 -4.31 9.09 17.34
CA PHE A 217 -5.69 8.72 17.00
C PHE A 217 -6.09 7.35 17.57
N ILE A 218 -5.17 6.39 17.54
CA ILE A 218 -5.42 5.02 17.99
C ILE A 218 -5.32 4.89 19.51
N SER A 219 -4.50 5.70 20.18
CA SER A 219 -4.31 5.60 21.64
C SER A 219 -5.23 6.51 22.47
N GLU A 220 -5.60 7.72 22.03
CA GLU A 220 -6.28 8.67 22.93
C GLU A 220 -7.75 8.98 22.60
N ASN A 221 -8.24 8.76 21.37
CA ASN A 221 -9.66 9.05 21.03
C ASN A 221 -10.52 7.81 20.75
N LEU A 222 -9.93 6.66 20.40
CA LEU A 222 -10.68 5.43 20.15
C LEU A 222 -11.04 4.66 21.42
N LEU A 223 -10.25 4.74 22.50
CA LEU A 223 -10.65 4.15 23.80
C LEU A 223 -11.72 4.99 24.51
N TYR A 224 -11.71 6.33 24.36
CA TYR A 224 -12.73 7.20 24.94
C TYR A 224 -14.06 7.19 24.17
N SER A 225 -14.04 7.06 22.84
CA SER A 225 -15.28 6.88 22.05
C SER A 225 -15.91 5.48 22.17
N LEU A 226 -15.27 4.55 22.87
CA LEU A 226 -15.82 3.22 23.21
C LEU A 226 -16.57 3.21 24.56
N HIS A 227 -16.64 4.34 25.27
CA HIS A 227 -17.45 4.55 26.48
C HIS A 227 -18.53 5.63 26.28
N TRP A 228 -19.47 5.40 25.36
CA TRP A 228 -20.81 5.97 25.53
C TRP A 228 -21.74 4.87 26.03
N PRO A 229 -22.37 5.04 27.22
CA PRO A 229 -23.32 4.08 27.76
C PRO A 229 -24.56 3.99 26.86
N VAL A 230 -25.09 2.77 26.80
CA VAL A 230 -26.45 2.31 26.41
C VAL A 230 -27.40 3.34 25.80
#